data_AF-A0A536ZPM3-F1
#
_entry.id   AF-A0A536ZPM3-F1
#
_cell.length_a   1.000
_cell.length_b   1.000
_cell.length_c   1.000
_cell.angle_alpha   90.00
_cell.angle_beta   90.00
_cell.angle_gamma   90.00
#
_symmetry.space_group_name_H-M   'P 1'
#
loop_
_entity.id
_entity.type
_entity.pdbx_description
1 polymer ?
#
loop_
_entity_poly.entity_id
_entity_poly.type
_entity_poly.pdbx_seq_one_letter_code
_entity_poly.pdbx_strand_id
1 'polypeptide(L)'
;MTVIRNDSGAVFSACRRWRYLLWRRWDAARPAANFLMLNPSTADEFKLDPSCTRARRYAERWGYGALIVTNVFGWRATDPQALKEIADPVGRGNDRAIVRAALEA
;
A
#
# COMPACT_ATOMS: atom_id res chain seq x y z
N MET A 1 12.81 -7.01 10.34
CA MET A 1 12.61 -5.54 10.50
C MET A 1 11.27 -5.22 9.85
N THR A 2 10.21 -5.05 10.63
CA THR A 2 8.80 -5.11 10.18
C THR A 2 8.38 -4.00 9.20
N VAL A 3 7.46 -4.30 8.28
CA VAL A 3 6.80 -3.33 7.38
C VAL A 3 6.19 -2.17 8.15
N ILE A 4 5.50 -2.47 9.24
CA ILE A 4 4.90 -1.48 10.12
C ILE A 4 5.96 -0.97 11.08
N ARG A 5 6.47 0.23 10.81
CA ARG A 5 7.49 0.89 11.64
C ARG A 5 6.88 1.86 12.66
N ASN A 6 5.81 2.55 12.25
CA ASN A 6 5.08 3.58 12.99
C ASN A 6 3.56 3.41 12.73
N ASP A 7 2.71 4.28 13.28
CA ASP A 7 1.25 4.19 13.09
C ASP A 7 0.78 4.49 11.67
N SER A 8 1.56 5.23 10.88
CA SER A 8 1.30 5.41 9.45
C SER A 8 2.60 5.55 8.66
N GLY A 9 2.51 5.30 7.36
CA GLY A 9 3.57 5.65 6.42
C GLY A 9 3.36 5.05 5.04
N ALA A 10 4.32 5.34 4.16
CA ALA A 10 4.35 4.84 2.81
C ALA A 10 5.80 4.77 2.31
N VAL A 11 6.06 3.89 1.35
CA VAL A 11 7.34 3.83 0.62
C VAL A 11 7.10 4.22 -0.83
N PHE A 12 7.86 5.19 -1.30
CA PHE A 12 7.83 5.67 -2.67
C PHE A 12 9.16 5.46 -3.37
N SER A 13 9.16 5.53 -4.70
CA SER A 13 10.38 5.84 -5.46
C SER A 13 10.88 7.26 -5.15
N ALA A 14 12.15 7.54 -5.47
CA ALA A 14 12.75 8.87 -5.22
C ALA A 14 11.96 10.02 -5.85
N CYS A 15 11.37 9.81 -7.04
CA CYS A 15 10.54 10.80 -7.72
C CYS A 15 9.06 10.77 -7.30
N ARG A 16 8.69 9.92 -6.33
CA ARG A 16 7.33 9.76 -5.78
C ARG A 16 6.22 9.40 -6.77
N ARG A 17 6.57 9.04 -8.01
CA ARG A 17 5.63 8.58 -9.04
C ARG A 17 5.22 7.11 -8.87
N TRP A 18 6.06 6.30 -8.22
CA TRP A 18 5.70 4.96 -7.79
C TRP A 18 5.54 4.91 -6.28
N ARG A 19 4.51 4.23 -5.80
CA ARG A 19 4.29 3.91 -4.39
C ARG A 19 4.29 2.40 -4.23
N TYR A 20 5.26 1.89 -3.50
CA TYR A 20 5.47 0.45 -3.33
C TYR A 20 4.77 -0.12 -2.10
N LEU A 21 4.49 0.72 -1.10
CA LEU A 21 3.90 0.29 0.16
C LEU A 21 3.14 1.43 0.81
N LEU A 22 2.06 1.11 1.49
CA LEU A 22 1.31 2.02 2.37
C LEU A 22 0.90 1.23 3.61
N TRP A 23 0.99 1.83 4.79
CA TRP A 23 0.44 1.22 6.00
C TRP A 23 -0.29 2.22 6.90
N ARG A 24 -1.22 1.68 7.68
CA ARG A 24 -1.88 2.33 8.82
C ARG A 24 -2.06 1.31 9.93
N ARG A 25 -1.68 1.65 11.15
CA ARG A 25 -1.90 0.87 12.36
C ARG A 25 -2.76 1.68 13.32
N TRP A 26 -3.74 1.02 13.93
CA TRP A 26 -4.63 1.59 14.95
C TRP A 26 -4.64 0.75 16.23
N ASP A 27 -4.21 -0.51 16.17
CA ASP A 27 -4.04 -1.38 17.35
C ASP A 27 -2.80 -2.25 17.16
N ALA A 28 -1.79 -2.09 18.02
CA ALA A 28 -0.55 -2.85 17.96
C ALA A 28 -0.66 -4.27 18.55
N ALA A 29 -1.74 -4.58 19.26
CA ALA A 29 -1.99 -5.90 19.84
C ALA A 29 -2.65 -6.88 18.86
N ARG A 30 -3.01 -6.43 17.66
CA ARG A 30 -3.72 -7.21 16.63
C ARG A 30 -2.90 -7.33 15.34
N PRO A 31 -3.11 -8.41 14.55
CA PRO A 31 -2.35 -8.63 13.31
C PRO A 31 -2.67 -7.60 12.23
N ALA A 32 -1.88 -7.57 11.16
CA ALA A 32 -2.10 -6.71 10.00
C ALA A 32 -2.85 -7.44 8.87
N ALA A 33 -3.71 -6.73 8.16
CA ALA A 33 -4.30 -7.21 6.92
C ALA A 33 -3.56 -6.61 5.71
N ASN A 34 -2.94 -7.46 4.89
CA ASN A 34 -2.31 -7.05 3.63
C ASN A 34 -3.28 -7.17 2.45
N PHE A 35 -3.56 -6.05 1.79
CA PHE A 35 -4.36 -5.98 0.58
C PHE A 35 -3.44 -5.78 -0.63
N LEU A 36 -3.37 -6.78 -1.52
CA LEU A 36 -2.75 -6.64 -2.84
C LEU A 36 -3.79 -6.09 -3.83
N MET A 37 -3.61 -4.83 -4.23
CA MET A 37 -4.54 -4.08 -5.08
C MET A 37 -3.93 -3.83 -6.48
N LEU A 38 -4.68 -3.18 -7.40
CA LEU A 38 -4.20 -2.97 -8.78
C LEU A 38 -3.05 -1.94 -8.86
N ASN A 39 -3.34 -0.66 -8.64
CA ASN A 39 -2.37 0.43 -8.68
C ASN A 39 -2.69 1.50 -7.61
N PRO A 40 -1.67 2.21 -7.06
CA PRO A 40 -1.89 3.32 -6.16
C PRO A 40 -2.63 4.48 -6.82
N SER A 41 -3.41 5.22 -6.04
CA SER A 41 -3.97 6.52 -6.42
C SER A 41 -3.34 7.63 -5.56
N THR A 42 -4.13 8.34 -4.78
CA THR A 42 -3.73 9.57 -4.07
C THR A 42 -3.30 9.35 -2.62
N ALA A 43 -3.52 8.16 -2.04
CA ALA A 43 -3.09 7.87 -0.67
C ALA A 43 -1.56 7.95 -0.48
N ASP A 44 -1.16 8.52 0.66
CA ASP A 44 0.24 8.76 1.02
C ASP A 44 0.50 8.47 2.52
N GLU A 45 1.66 8.84 3.04
CA GLU A 45 2.03 8.64 4.44
C GLU A 45 1.10 9.34 5.46
N PHE A 46 0.36 10.36 5.03
CA PHE A 46 -0.53 11.18 5.86
C PHE A 46 -2.01 10.83 5.65
N LYS A 47 -2.49 10.77 4.40
CA LYS A 47 -3.91 10.57 4.06
C LYS A 47 -4.20 9.29 3.29
N LEU A 48 -5.39 8.74 3.51
CA LEU A 48 -5.94 7.66 2.70
C LEU A 48 -6.87 8.22 1.61
N ASP A 49 -6.91 7.54 0.47
CA ASP A 49 -7.89 7.76 -0.59
C ASP A 49 -9.14 6.89 -0.33
N PRO A 50 -10.23 7.04 -1.11
CA PRO A 50 -11.47 6.28 -0.87
C PRO A 50 -11.27 4.76 -0.90
N SER A 51 -10.41 4.27 -1.79
CA SER A 51 -10.10 2.84 -1.93
C SER A 51 -9.39 2.29 -0.70
N CYS A 52 -8.33 2.96 -0.24
CA CYS A 52 -7.58 2.54 0.95
C CYS A 52 -8.40 2.74 2.24
N THR A 53 -9.26 3.76 2.29
CA THR A 53 -10.20 3.97 3.41
C THR A 53 -11.18 2.80 3.51
N ARG A 54 -11.71 2.34 2.38
CA ARG A 54 -12.60 1.18 2.33
C ARG A 54 -11.87 -0.10 2.75
N ALA A 55 -10.63 -0.31 2.29
CA ALA A 55 -9.79 -1.44 2.71
C ALA A 55 -9.54 -1.43 4.24
N ARG A 56 -9.22 -0.26 4.82
CA ARG A 56 -9.08 -0.10 6.27
C ARG A 56 -10.36 -0.52 7.00
N ARG A 57 -11.52 -0.05 6.56
CA ARG A 57 -12.81 -0.42 7.18
C ARG A 57 -13.11 -1.92 7.10
N TYR A 58 -12.68 -2.61 6.05
CA TYR A 58 -12.77 -4.08 6.00
C TYR A 58 -11.84 -4.72 7.03
N ALA A 59 -10.58 -4.31 7.10
CA ALA A 59 -9.61 -4.82 8.08
C ALA A 59 -10.10 -4.61 9.53
N GLU A 60 -10.62 -3.43 9.86
CA GLU A 60 -11.21 -3.14 11.18
C GLU A 60 -12.39 -4.08 11.49
N ARG A 61 -13.32 -4.27 10.54
CA ARG A 61 -14.46 -5.19 10.70
C ARG A 61 -14.05 -6.65 10.86
N TRP A 62 -12.95 -7.05 10.23
CA TRP A 62 -12.40 -8.41 10.34
C TRP A 62 -11.54 -8.63 11.59
N GLY A 63 -11.37 -7.61 12.45
CA GLY A 63 -10.65 -7.72 13.70
C GLY A 63 -9.14 -7.49 13.61
N TYR A 64 -8.64 -6.92 12.53
CA TYR A 64 -7.21 -6.58 12.39
C TYR A 64 -6.87 -5.26 13.08
N GLY A 65 -5.58 -5.06 13.39
CA GLY A 65 -5.01 -3.86 14.02
C GLY A 65 -4.29 -2.92 13.05
N ALA A 66 -4.05 -3.39 11.84
CA ALA A 66 -3.39 -2.61 10.81
C ALA A 66 -3.85 -2.98 9.39
N LEU A 67 -3.69 -2.01 8.50
CA LEU A 67 -3.81 -2.14 7.06
C LEU A 67 -2.41 -2.01 6.45
N ILE A 68 -2.04 -2.97 5.61
CA ILE A 68 -0.94 -2.86 4.67
C ILE A 68 -1.54 -2.90 3.26
N VAL A 69 -1.10 -2.01 2.38
CA VAL A 69 -1.50 -2.01 0.97
C VAL A 69 -0.26 -2.13 0.12
N THR A 70 -0.29 -3.14 -0.74
CA THR A 70 0.63 -3.32 -1.86
C THR A 70 -0.16 -3.29 -3.16
N ASN A 71 0.53 -3.11 -4.28
CA ASN A 71 -0.11 -3.00 -5.58
C ASN A 71 0.66 -3.82 -6.62
N VAL A 72 -0.05 -4.45 -7.55
CA VAL A 72 0.56 -5.17 -8.68
C VAL A 72 1.44 -4.22 -9.51
N PHE A 73 0.99 -2.98 -9.68
CA PHE A 73 1.74 -1.89 -10.31
C PHE A 73 2.07 -0.81 -9.30
N GLY A 74 3.32 -0.36 -9.22
CA GLY A 74 3.71 0.72 -8.32
C GLY A 74 3.31 2.11 -8.81
N TRP A 75 3.04 2.30 -10.10
CA TRP A 75 2.73 3.62 -10.68
C TRP A 75 1.44 4.23 -10.13
N ARG A 76 1.53 5.48 -9.68
CA ARG A 76 0.39 6.21 -9.10
C ARG A 76 -0.47 6.81 -10.21
N ALA A 77 -1.73 6.38 -10.28
CA ALA A 77 -2.73 6.93 -11.18
C ALA A 77 -4.14 6.74 -10.60
N THR A 78 -5.02 7.74 -10.78
CA THR A 78 -6.44 7.59 -10.40
C THR A 78 -7.21 6.74 -11.42
N ASP A 79 -6.89 6.90 -12.70
CA ASP A 79 -7.39 6.05 -13.78
C ASP A 79 -6.40 4.91 -14.07
N PRO A 80 -6.76 3.64 -13.85
CA PRO A 80 -5.90 2.50 -14.19
C PRO A 80 -5.57 2.40 -15.69
N GLN A 81 -6.35 3.00 -16.59
CA GLN A 81 -6.03 2.98 -18.02
C GLN A 81 -4.70 3.69 -18.31
N ALA A 82 -4.33 4.70 -17.51
CA ALA A 82 -3.06 5.42 -17.65
C ALA A 82 -1.84 4.50 -17.45
N LEU A 83 -1.97 3.33 -16.81
CA LEU A 83 -0.87 2.38 -16.66
C LEU A 83 -0.32 1.89 -18.00
N LYS A 84 -1.18 1.81 -19.03
CA LYS A 84 -0.82 1.33 -20.37
C LYS A 84 0.17 2.24 -21.09
N GLU A 85 0.24 3.51 -20.68
CA GLU A 85 1.10 4.53 -21.29
C GLU A 85 2.48 4.61 -20.61
N ILE A 86 2.66 3.91 -19.48
CA ILE A 86 3.89 3.95 -18.69
C ILE A 86 4.76 2.77 -19.09
N ALA A 87 6.00 3.04 -19.49
CA ALA A 87 6.94 2.00 -19.93
C ALA A 87 7.26 0.95 -18.84
N ASP A 88 7.32 1.37 -17.58
CA ASP A 88 7.50 0.48 -16.42
C ASP A 88 6.50 0.86 -15.31
N PRO A 89 5.24 0.40 -15.39
CA PRO A 89 4.23 0.71 -14.39
C PRO A 89 4.46 -0.05 -13.08
N VAL A 90 5.26 -1.12 -13.09
CA VAL A 90 5.63 -1.90 -11.90
C VAL A 90 6.60 -1.10 -11.06
N GLY A 91 7.72 -0.68 -11.64
CA GLY A 91 8.79 0.03 -10.96
C GLY A 91 9.71 -0.90 -10.16
N ARG A 92 11.02 -0.66 -10.26
CA ARG A 92 12.11 -1.49 -9.72
C ARG A 92 11.96 -1.96 -8.26
N GLY A 93 11.25 -1.23 -7.41
CA GLY A 93 11.10 -1.55 -5.98
C GLY A 93 9.85 -2.37 -5.61
N ASN A 94 8.94 -2.61 -6.57
CA ASN A 94 7.58 -3.04 -6.27
C ASN A 94 7.50 -4.50 -5.81
N ASP A 95 8.05 -5.44 -6.59
CA ASP A 95 7.97 -6.88 -6.27
C ASP A 95 8.63 -7.20 -4.93
N ARG A 96 9.74 -6.52 -4.62
CA ARG A 96 10.40 -6.63 -3.31
C ARG A 96 9.49 -6.16 -2.18
N ALA A 97 8.70 -5.11 -2.38
CA ALA A 97 7.75 -4.62 -1.39
C ALA A 97 6.57 -5.59 -1.21
N ILE A 98 6.06 -6.17 -2.30
CA ILE A 98 5.01 -7.20 -2.26
C ILE A 98 5.47 -8.41 -1.44
N VAL A 99 6.62 -8.99 -1.80
CA VAL A 99 7.16 -10.18 -1.10
C VAL A 99 7.43 -9.87 0.37
N ARG A 100 8.03 -8.71 0.67
CA ARG A 100 8.26 -8.30 2.06
C ARG A 100 6.96 -8.19 2.84
N ALA A 101 5.94 -7.53 2.28
CA ALA A 101 4.64 -7.40 2.94
C ALA A 101 3.95 -8.75 3.15
N ALA A 102 4.07 -9.68 2.21
CA ALA A 102 3.51 -11.03 2.37
C ALA A 102 4.20 -11.85 3.47
N LEU A 103 5.51 -11.63 3.69
CA LEU A 103 6.28 -12.32 4.73
C LEU A 103 6.14 -11.70 6.13
N GLU A 104 5.84 -10.41 6.21
CA GLU A 104 5.88 -9.63 7.46
C GLU A 104 4.50 -9.15 7.96
N ALA A 105 3.41 -9.44 7.25
CA ALA A 105 2.04 -9.05 7.63
C ALA A 105 1.38 -10.02 8.62
#